data_AF-A0A0F8XNQ8-F1
#
_entry.id   AF-A0A0F8XNQ8-F1
#
_cell.length_a   1.000
_cell.length_b   1.000
_cell.length_c   1.000
_cell.angle_alpha   90.00
_cell.angle_beta   90.00
_cell.angle_gamma   90.00
#
_symmetry.space_group_name_H-M   'P 1'
#
loop_
_entity.id
_entity.type
_entity.pdbx_description
1 polymer ?
#
loop_
_entity_poly.entity_id
_entity_poly.type
_entity_poly.pdbx_seq_one_letter_code
_entity_poly.pdbx_strand_id
1 'polypeptide(L)' 'MSNIIKLTPKKLRQTNVNDYKSGDCIYIGEKYIIHLKKVKYNTFTLESSVENSITWKYIDPAFWPQYINNFLYGNDKSL' A
#
# COMPACT_ATOMS: atom_id res chain seq x y z
N MET A 1 -0.84 2.29 -17.46
CA MET A 1 -0.66 0.83 -17.36
C MET A 1 -0.33 0.54 -15.92
N SER A 2 -1.17 -0.25 -15.25
CA SER A 2 -1.01 -0.62 -13.83
C SER A 2 0.03 -1.72 -13.70
N ASN A 3 0.98 -1.57 -12.76
CA ASN A 3 1.99 -2.59 -12.52
C ASN A 3 1.63 -3.45 -11.30
N ILE A 4 1.96 -4.75 -11.41
CA ILE A 4 1.93 -5.68 -10.28
C ILE A 4 3.34 -5.82 -9.75
N ILE A 5 3.56 -5.38 -8.52
CA ILE A 5 4.87 -5.40 -7.86
C ILE A 5 4.82 -6.43 -6.73
N LYS A 6 5.83 -7.29 -6.61
CA LYS A 6 5.95 -8.27 -5.52
C LYS A 6 7.09 -7.88 -4.60
N LEU A 7 6.81 -7.70 -3.31
CA LEU A 7 7.78 -7.34 -2.29
C LEU A 7 7.70 -8.26 -1.08
N THR A 8 8.81 -8.34 -0.34
CA THR A 8 8.79 -8.86 1.02
C THR A 8 8.42 -7.73 2.00
N PRO A 9 7.91 -8.04 3.20
CA PRO A 9 7.69 -7.02 4.24
C PRO A 9 8.97 -6.22 4.57
N LYS A 10 10.13 -6.87 4.52
CA LYS A 10 11.43 -6.21 4.71
C LYS A 10 11.70 -5.17 3.62
N LYS A 11 11.42 -5.50 2.36
CA LYS A 11 11.66 -4.59 1.24
C LYS A 11 10.68 -3.42 1.23
N LEU A 12 9.41 -3.63 1.58
CA LEU A 12 8.42 -2.55 1.68
C LEU A 12 8.87 -1.43 2.65
N ARG A 13 9.44 -1.82 3.80
CA ARG A 13 9.96 -0.88 4.80
C ARG A 13 11.15 -0.05 4.32
N GLN A 14 11.75 -0.42 3.19
CA GLN A 14 12.90 0.25 2.60
C GLN A 14 12.53 1.07 1.35
N THR A 15 11.25 1.09 0.96
CA THR A 15 10.75 1.78 -0.23
C THR A 15 9.85 2.95 0.14
N ASN A 16 9.73 3.93 -0.75
CA ASN A 16 8.83 5.06 -0.56
C ASN A 16 7.53 4.85 -1.35
N VAL A 17 6.38 5.17 -0.76
CA VAL A 17 5.09 5.09 -1.48
C VAL A 17 5.05 6.01 -2.72
N ASN A 18 5.83 7.09 -2.70
CA ASN A 18 5.94 8.03 -3.82
C ASN A 18 6.75 7.49 -5.02
N ASP A 19 7.47 6.38 -4.85
CA ASP A 19 8.16 5.69 -5.95
C ASP A 19 7.16 4.97 -6.90
N TYR A 20 5.88 4.93 -6.51
CA TYR A 20 4.82 4.20 -7.20
C TYR A 20 3.75 5.13 -7.79
N LYS A 21 2.97 4.57 -8.71
CA LYS A 21 1.92 5.30 -9.43
C LYS A 21 0.53 4.86 -8.98
N SER A 22 -0.45 5.75 -9.15
CA SER A 22 -1.86 5.39 -8.94
C SER A 22 -2.24 4.26 -9.90
N GLY A 23 -2.92 3.25 -9.36
CA GLY A 23 -3.29 2.02 -10.07
C GLY A 23 -2.29 0.88 -9.91
N ASP A 24 -1.13 1.08 -9.26
CA ASP A 24 -0.20 -0.02 -8.97
C ASP A 24 -0.74 -0.92 -7.84
N CYS A 25 -0.45 -2.22 -7.94
CA CYS A 25 -0.78 -3.21 -6.92
C CYS A 25 0.50 -3.82 -6.34
N ILE A 26 0.67 -3.76 -5.02
CA ILE A 26 1.85 -4.29 -4.32
C ILE A 26 1.46 -5.54 -3.53
N TYR A 27 1.94 -6.70 -3.98
CA TYR A 27 1.82 -7.98 -3.28
C TYR A 27 2.92 -8.10 -2.22
N ILE A 28 2.54 -8.39 -0.99
CA ILE A 28 3.46 -8.48 0.14
C ILE A 28 3.45 -9.88 0.73
N GLY A 29 4.57 -10.58 0.56
CA GLY A 29 4.82 -11.89 1.18
C GLY A 29 3.68 -12.88 1.02
N GLU A 30 2.97 -12.80 -0.12
CA GLU A 30 1.81 -13.64 -0.47
C GLU A 30 0.65 -13.60 0.53
N LYS A 31 0.61 -12.58 1.41
CA LYS A 31 -0.44 -12.42 2.41
C LYS A 31 -1.33 -11.20 2.19
N TYR A 32 -0.76 -10.12 1.66
CA TYR A 32 -1.47 -8.86 1.47
C TYR A 32 -1.27 -8.30 0.07
N ILE A 33 -2.27 -7.57 -0.43
CA ILE A 33 -2.20 -6.77 -1.66
C ILE A 33 -2.54 -5.34 -1.27
N ILE A 34 -1.65 -4.39 -1.56
CA ILE A 34 -1.93 -2.96 -1.42
C ILE A 34 -2.33 -2.45 -2.80
N HIS A 35 -3.53 -1.91 -2.92
CA HIS A 35 -4.01 -1.24 -4.13
C HIS A 35 -3.77 0.26 -3.96
N LEU A 36 -2.83 0.81 -4.72
CA LEU A 36 -2.46 2.21 -4.62
C LEU A 36 -3.41 3.08 -5.44
N LYS A 37 -4.03 4.06 -4.80
CA LYS A 37 -4.96 4.98 -5.45
C LYS A 37 -4.76 6.40 -4.92
N LYS A 38 -4.64 7.36 -5.85
CA LYS A 38 -4.61 8.80 -5.59
C LYS A 38 -5.23 9.55 -6.77
N VAL A 39 -6.56 9.60 -6.81
CA VAL A 39 -7.32 10.22 -7.92
C VAL A 39 -7.94 11.53 -7.45
N LYS A 40 -8.60 11.51 -6.30
CA LYS A 40 -9.22 12.70 -5.70
C LYS A 40 -8.22 13.52 -4.89
N TYR A 41 -7.23 12.84 -4.31
CA TYR A 41 -6.22 13.45 -3.45
C TYR A 41 -4.83 13.24 -4.04
N ASN A 42 -3.90 14.14 -3.72
CA ASN A 42 -2.50 14.02 -4.14
C ASN A 42 -1.69 13.02 -3.29
N THR A 43 -2.33 12.30 -2.37
CA THR A 43 -1.71 11.32 -1.47
C THR A 43 -2.39 9.96 -1.57
N PHE A 44 -1.61 8.91 -1.34
CA PHE A 44 -2.08 7.52 -1.33
C PHE A 44 -2.81 7.14 -0.04
N THR A 45 -2.61 7.89 1.04
CA THR A 45 -3.14 7.57 2.38
C THR A 45 -4.67 7.57 2.49
N LEU A 46 -5.35 8.24 1.57
CA LEU A 46 -6.79 8.48 1.66
C LEU A 46 -7.65 7.53 0.80
N GLU A 47 -7.10 7.01 -0.30
CA GLU A 47 -7.87 6.19 -1.25
C GLU A 47 -7.29 4.79 -1.46
N SER A 48 -6.09 4.51 -0.97
CA SER A 48 -5.50 3.17 -1.10
C SER A 48 -6.25 2.18 -0.22
N SER A 49 -6.26 0.91 -0.63
CA SER A 49 -6.91 -0.17 0.10
C SER A 49 -5.99 -1.37 0.24
N VAL A 50 -6.13 -2.12 1.33
CA VAL A 50 -5.38 -3.36 1.54
C VAL A 50 -6.34 -4.54 1.52
N GLU A 51 -5.90 -5.60 0.87
CA GLU A 51 -6.65 -6.85 0.69
C GLU A 51 -5.81 -8.03 1.18
N ASN A 52 -6.46 -9.08 1.67
CA ASN A 52 -5.81 -10.35 1.95
C ASN A 52 -5.69 -11.15 0.64
N SER A 53 -4.48 -11.51 0.22
CA SER A 53 -4.25 -12.19 -1.07
C SER A 53 -4.75 -13.64 -1.13
N ILE A 54 -5.10 -14.26 0.00
CA ILE A 54 -5.65 -15.61 0.03
C ILE A 54 -7.17 -15.56 -0.08
N THR A 55 -7.80 -14.68 0.71
CA THR A 55 -9.27 -14.62 0.81
C THR A 55 -9.90 -13.59 -0.13
N TRP A 56 -9.09 -12.74 -0.75
CA TRP A 56 -9.49 -11.61 -1.59
C TRP A 56 -10.43 -10.62 -0.91
N LYS A 57 -10.41 -10.59 0.43
CA LYS A 57 -11.23 -9.68 1.23
C LYS A 57 -10.43 -8.44 1.58
N TYR A 58 -11.05 -7.29 1.41
CA TYR A 58 -10.53 -6.02 1.92
C TYR A 58 -10.42 -6.05 3.45
N ILE A 59 -9.34 -5.47 3.94
CA ILE A 59 -9.05 -5.33 5.36
C ILE A 59 -9.41 -3.90 5.73
N ASP A 60 -10.14 -3.72 6.83
CA ASP A 60 -10.41 -2.39 7.38
C ASP A 60 -9.08 -1.69 7.73
N PRO A 61 -8.91 -0.39 7.41
CA PRO A 61 -7.71 0.38 7.77
C PRO A 61 -7.28 0.27 9.23
N ALA A 62 -8.22 0.13 10.17
CA ALA A 62 -7.92 -0.04 11.59
C ALA A 62 -7.15 -1.34 11.90
N PHE A 63 -7.23 -2.34 11.02
CA PHE A 63 -6.57 -3.64 11.16
C PHE A 63 -5.42 -3.84 10.17
N TRP A 64 -5.01 -2.80 9.44
CA TRP A 64 -3.84 -2.91 8.57
C TRP A 64 -2.57 -3.18 9.39
N PRO A 65 -1.70 -4.10 8.93
CA PRO A 65 -0.40 -4.30 9.56
C PRO A 65 0.37 -2.98 9.66
N GLN A 66 0.98 -2.74 10.82
CA GLN A 66 1.64 -1.46 11.11
C GLN A 66 2.68 -1.05 10.05
N TYR A 67 3.41 -2.00 9.46
CA TYR A 67 4.40 -1.67 8.43
C TYR A 67 3.77 -1.21 7.10
N ILE A 68 2.53 -1.61 6.81
CA ILE A 68 1.76 -1.10 5.66
C ILE A 68 1.24 0.30 5.98
N ASN A 69 0.73 0.52 7.20
CA ASN A 69 0.38 1.87 7.66
C ASN A 69 1.60 2.79 7.57
N ASN A 70 2.75 2.40 8.09
CA ASN A 70 3.96 3.21 8.00
C ASN A 70 4.41 3.44 6.56
N PHE A 71 4.18 2.50 5.64
CA PHE A 71 4.50 2.69 4.23
C PHE A 71 3.59 3.76 3.58
N LEU A 72 2.29 3.70 3.84
CA LEU A 72 1.32 4.65 3.29
C LEU A 72 1.42 6.03 3.96
N TYR A 73 1.42 6.07 5.29
CA TYR A 73 1.33 7.30 6.10
C TYR A 73 2.69 7.83 6.57
N GLY A 74 3.74 7.01 6.61
CA GLY A 74 5.03 7.40 7.19
C GLY A 74 5.83 8.42 6.37
N ASN A 75 5.36 8.81 5.19
CA ASN A 75 5.93 9.89 4.39
C ASN A 75 5.22 11.23 4.53
N ASP A 76 4.16 11.35 5.34
CA ASP A 76 3.64 12.65 5.79
C ASP A 76 4.55 13.25 6.89
N LYS A 77 5.86 13.34 6.62
CA LYS A 77 6.79 14.21 7.37
C LYS A 77 6.79 15.65 6.83
N SER A 78 5.75 16.02 6.08
CA SER A 78 5.43 17.40 5.76
C SER A 78 4.47 17.97 6.82
N LEU A 79 4.99 18.15 8.03
CA LEU A 79 4.55 19.11 9.03
C LEU A 79 5.79 19.73 9.67
#